data_AF-A0A8S9UC37-F1
#
_entry.id   AF-A0A8S9UC37-F1
#
_cell.length_a   1.000
_cell.length_b   1.000
_cell.length_c   1.000
_cell.angle_alpha   90.00
_cell.angle_beta   90.00
_cell.angle_gamma   90.00
#
_symmetry.space_group_name_H-M   'P 1'
#
loop_
_entity.id
_entity.type
_entity.pdbx_description
1 polymer ?
#
loop_
_entity_poly.entity_id
_entity_poly.type
_entity_poly.pdbx_seq_one_letter_code
_entity_poly.pdbx_strand_id
1 'polypeptide(L)'
;MGQVADCIYGVITKQDNETPFEDFFVNLAGDGYANTIEFLYRRGHKETKLLGYALDNAVCADQMEVLRMILSTGRVTQDRIGETLLIAARHGNFSPVEFLVQNSRISDRQTKKAFENASKLAISKYLLDKLDDPAGSVETAFRNAAGSGHYTLMGTSERVAILKFLLSTRLVPRTVVNDSFIVVT
;
A
#
# COMPACT_ATOMS: atom_id res chain seq x y z
N MET A 1 20.43 -19.54 -19.08
CA MET A 1 20.14 -18.14 -18.67
C MET A 1 21.19 -17.52 -17.75
N GLY A 2 21.91 -18.28 -16.89
CA GLY A 2 22.83 -17.69 -15.89
C GLY A 2 24.06 -16.92 -16.42
N GLN A 3 24.79 -17.45 -17.40
CA GLN A 3 26.06 -16.83 -17.84
C GLN A 3 25.88 -15.46 -18.51
N VAL A 4 24.83 -15.27 -19.31
CA VAL A 4 24.55 -13.98 -19.97
C VAL A 4 24.11 -12.94 -18.94
N ALA A 5 23.24 -13.31 -18.00
CA ALA A 5 22.81 -12.42 -16.92
C ALA A 5 23.99 -11.99 -16.02
N ASP A 6 24.93 -12.90 -15.75
CA ASP A 6 26.13 -12.61 -14.96
C ASP A 6 27.06 -11.60 -15.65
N CYS A 7 27.21 -11.69 -16.96
CA CYS A 7 27.97 -10.72 -17.75
C CYS A 7 27.36 -9.31 -17.66
N ILE A 8 26.03 -9.21 -17.74
CA ILE A 8 25.31 -7.93 -17.70
C ILE A 8 25.28 -7.36 -16.27
N TYR A 9 25.09 -8.20 -15.26
CA TYR A 9 25.08 -7.81 -13.85
C TYR A 9 26.34 -7.02 -13.46
N GLY A 10 27.51 -7.51 -13.88
CA GLY A 10 28.78 -6.83 -13.59
C GLY A 10 28.91 -5.43 -14.19
N VAL A 11 28.18 -5.13 -15.27
CA VAL A 11 28.11 -3.79 -15.88
C VAL A 11 27.20 -2.89 -15.06
N ILE A 12 25.99 -3.37 -14.75
CA ILE A 12 24.97 -2.62 -13.99
C ILE A 12 25.47 -2.20 -12.61
N THR A 13 26.25 -3.03 -11.93
CA THR A 13 26.75 -2.71 -10.58
C THR A 13 28.04 -1.87 -10.56
N LYS A 14 28.71 -1.69 -11.71
CA LYS A 14 30.00 -0.98 -11.79
C LYS A 14 29.92 0.39 -12.46
N GLN A 15 28.85 0.67 -13.21
CA GLN A 15 28.69 1.99 -13.81
C GLN A 15 28.31 3.03 -12.77
N ASP A 16 28.97 4.20 -12.82
CA ASP A 16 28.42 5.48 -12.36
C ASP A 16 27.22 5.83 -13.27
N ASN A 17 26.10 5.13 -13.08
CA ASN A 17 24.88 5.40 -13.81
C ASN A 17 24.25 6.72 -13.32
N GLU A 18 23.55 7.41 -14.22
CA GLU A 18 22.71 8.56 -13.87
C GLU A 18 21.60 8.18 -12.86
N THR A 19 21.18 6.91 -12.87
CA THR A 19 20.22 6.34 -11.92
C THR A 19 20.94 5.43 -10.92
N PRO A 20 20.88 5.71 -9.61
CA PRO A 20 21.41 4.83 -8.57
C PRO A 20 20.90 3.38 -8.71
N PHE A 21 21.73 2.39 -8.39
CA PHE A 21 21.35 0.97 -8.45
C PHE A 21 20.07 0.68 -7.63
N GLU A 22 19.88 1.38 -6.51
CA GLU A 22 18.72 1.24 -5.65
C GLU A 22 17.43 1.64 -6.38
N ASP A 23 17.45 2.74 -7.13
CA ASP A 23 16.32 3.19 -7.94
C ASP A 23 16.03 2.19 -9.06
N PHE A 24 17.07 1.67 -9.72
CA PHE A 24 16.92 0.59 -10.69
C PHE A 24 16.22 -0.64 -10.08
N PHE A 25 16.67 -1.10 -8.91
CA PHE A 25 16.08 -2.23 -8.20
C PHE A 25 14.61 -1.95 -7.82
N VAL A 26 14.31 -0.74 -7.33
CA VAL A 26 12.94 -0.34 -6.95
C VAL A 26 12.02 -0.25 -8.17
N ASN A 27 12.51 0.30 -9.30
CA ASN A 27 11.74 0.39 -10.54
C ASN A 27 11.42 -0.99 -11.12
N LEU A 28 12.40 -1.91 -11.12
CA LEU A 28 12.17 -3.30 -11.52
C LEU A 28 11.02 -3.95 -10.73
N ALA A 29 10.86 -3.59 -9.45
CA ALA A 29 9.80 -4.11 -8.61
C ALA A 29 8.42 -3.56 -9.00
N GLY A 30 8.32 -2.27 -9.32
CA GLY A 30 7.11 -1.63 -9.87
C GLY A 30 6.74 -2.12 -11.27
N ASP A 31 7.74 -2.47 -12.07
CA ASP A 31 7.55 -2.99 -13.43
C ASP A 31 7.22 -4.50 -13.45
N GLY A 32 7.29 -5.18 -12.30
CA GLY A 32 6.89 -6.58 -12.16
C GLY A 32 7.97 -7.61 -12.51
N TYR A 33 9.24 -7.24 -12.59
CA TYR A 33 10.35 -8.15 -12.94
C TYR A 33 10.78 -9.06 -11.78
N ALA A 34 9.86 -9.88 -11.26
CA ALA A 34 10.08 -10.73 -10.08
C ALA A 34 11.31 -11.66 -10.20
N ASN A 35 11.54 -12.29 -11.35
CA ASN A 35 12.71 -13.14 -11.59
C ASN A 35 14.03 -12.37 -11.51
N THR A 36 14.05 -11.12 -11.99
CA THR A 36 15.23 -10.25 -11.91
C THR A 36 15.48 -9.84 -10.47
N ILE A 37 14.44 -9.44 -9.73
CA ILE A 37 14.58 -9.12 -8.30
C ILE A 37 15.07 -10.35 -7.52
N GLU A 38 14.54 -11.55 -7.80
CA GLU A 38 14.99 -12.77 -7.16
C GLU A 38 16.47 -13.06 -7.46
N PHE A 39 16.90 -12.87 -8.71
CA PHE A 39 18.30 -12.99 -9.11
C PHE A 39 19.19 -12.01 -8.34
N LEU A 40 18.82 -10.73 -8.27
CA LEU A 40 19.56 -9.70 -7.53
C LEU A 40 19.57 -9.99 -6.02
N TYR A 41 18.46 -10.46 -5.46
CA TYR A 41 18.38 -10.91 -4.07
C TYR A 41 19.37 -12.04 -3.78
N ARG A 42 19.43 -13.07 -4.65
CA ARG A 42 20.39 -14.19 -4.52
C ARG A 42 21.84 -13.73 -4.60
N ARG A 43 22.13 -12.63 -5.29
CA ARG A 43 23.46 -12.01 -5.43
C ARG A 43 23.88 -11.11 -4.27
N GLY A 44 23.01 -10.87 -3.29
CA GLY A 44 23.38 -10.17 -2.05
C GLY A 44 22.62 -8.88 -1.80
N HIS A 45 21.79 -8.42 -2.73
CA HIS A 45 20.93 -7.24 -2.55
C HIS A 45 19.74 -7.56 -1.64
N LYS A 46 20.03 -7.74 -0.34
CA LYS A 46 19.08 -8.24 0.69
C LYS A 46 18.80 -7.22 1.79
N GLU A 47 19.22 -5.98 1.59
CA GLU A 47 19.05 -4.92 2.57
C GLU A 47 17.57 -4.66 2.82
N THR A 48 17.15 -4.70 4.09
CA THR A 48 15.73 -4.56 4.46
C THR A 48 15.11 -3.26 3.96
N LYS A 49 15.89 -2.17 3.94
CA LYS A 49 15.42 -0.87 3.43
C LYS A 49 15.15 -0.92 1.92
N LEU A 50 16.07 -1.48 1.14
CA LEU A 50 15.93 -1.66 -0.30
C LEU A 50 14.72 -2.53 -0.65
N LEU A 51 14.59 -3.68 0.01
CA LEU A 51 13.44 -4.57 -0.15
C LEU A 51 12.12 -3.89 0.25
N GLY A 52 12.16 -3.05 1.28
CA GLY A 52 11.02 -2.25 1.70
C GLY A 52 10.57 -1.27 0.63
N TYR A 53 11.47 -0.55 -0.05
CA TYR A 53 11.10 0.37 -1.13
C TYR A 53 10.60 -0.37 -2.37
N ALA A 54 11.24 -1.48 -2.72
CA ALA A 54 10.78 -2.35 -3.80
C ALA A 54 9.37 -2.89 -3.53
N LEU A 55 9.08 -3.28 -2.28
CA LEU A 55 7.76 -3.74 -1.87
C LEU A 55 6.69 -2.67 -2.04
N ASP A 56 6.95 -1.43 -1.61
CA ASP A 56 6.01 -0.32 -1.77
C ASP A 56 5.75 -0.04 -3.26
N ASN A 57 6.79 -0.02 -4.09
CA ASN A 57 6.66 0.27 -5.52
C ASN A 57 5.87 -0.83 -6.25
N ALA A 58 6.16 -2.10 -5.96
CA ALA A 58 5.40 -3.23 -6.43
C ALA A 58 3.91 -3.13 -6.04
N VAL A 59 3.63 -2.75 -4.80
CA VAL A 59 2.26 -2.60 -4.29
C VAL A 59 1.54 -1.44 -4.97
N CYS A 60 2.20 -0.30 -5.19
CA CYS A 60 1.63 0.84 -5.93
C CYS A 60 1.27 0.49 -7.37
N ALA A 61 1.99 -0.45 -7.99
CA ALA A 61 1.77 -0.91 -9.36
C ALA A 61 0.99 -2.24 -9.45
N ASP A 62 0.46 -2.75 -8.33
CA ASP A 62 -0.26 -4.03 -8.23
C ASP A 62 0.54 -5.27 -8.72
N GLN A 63 1.86 -5.25 -8.55
CA GLN A 63 2.78 -6.32 -8.94
C GLN A 63 2.83 -7.44 -7.91
N MET A 64 1.79 -8.28 -7.93
CA MET A 64 1.58 -9.33 -6.94
C MET A 64 2.68 -10.41 -6.89
N GLU A 65 3.35 -10.71 -8.00
CA GLU A 65 4.46 -11.67 -8.01
C GLU A 65 5.68 -11.15 -7.26
N VAL A 66 6.02 -9.88 -7.47
CA VAL A 66 7.13 -9.22 -6.77
C VAL A 66 6.81 -9.10 -5.28
N LEU A 67 5.59 -8.69 -4.93
CA LEU A 67 5.11 -8.63 -3.56
C LEU A 67 5.31 -9.97 -2.83
N ARG A 68 4.80 -11.06 -3.42
CA ARG A 68 4.92 -12.41 -2.84
C ARG A 68 6.38 -12.83 -2.70
N MET A 69 7.18 -12.60 -3.73
CA MET A 69 8.59 -12.97 -3.71
C MET A 69 9.34 -12.22 -2.59
N ILE A 70 9.18 -10.90 -2.48
CA ILE A 70 9.85 -10.12 -1.43
C ILE A 70 9.41 -10.56 -0.03
N LEU A 71 8.11 -10.78 0.21
CA LEU A 71 7.64 -11.23 1.53
C LEU A 71 8.12 -12.64 1.88
N SER A 72 8.25 -13.53 0.89
CA SER A 72 8.76 -14.89 1.09
C SER A 72 10.20 -14.94 1.63
N THR A 73 10.97 -13.86 1.46
CA THR A 73 12.34 -13.75 1.99
C THR A 73 12.39 -13.70 3.52
N GLY A 74 11.29 -13.32 4.19
CA GLY A 74 11.23 -13.10 5.63
C GLY A 74 12.06 -11.91 6.13
N ARG A 75 12.60 -11.08 5.23
CA ARG A 75 13.48 -9.94 5.56
C ARG A 75 12.73 -8.66 5.90
N VAL A 76 11.47 -8.57 5.51
CA VAL A 76 10.62 -7.39 5.75
C VAL A 76 9.99 -7.48 7.14
N THR A 77 10.12 -6.41 7.93
CA THR A 77 9.56 -6.35 9.28
C THR A 77 8.04 -6.20 9.27
N GLN A 78 7.36 -6.58 10.34
CA GLN A 78 5.89 -6.44 10.45
C GLN A 78 5.45 -4.97 10.43
N ASP A 79 6.23 -4.07 11.03
CA ASP A 79 5.95 -2.63 10.96
C ASP A 79 5.99 -2.13 9.52
N ARG A 80 6.97 -2.60 8.74
CA ARG A 80 7.07 -2.25 7.32
C ARG A 80 5.92 -2.81 6.51
N ILE A 81 5.50 -4.05 6.77
CA ILE A 81 4.33 -4.66 6.13
C ILE A 81 3.05 -3.84 6.39
N GLY A 82 2.86 -3.34 7.62
CA GLY A 82 1.71 -2.47 7.93
C GLY A 82 1.76 -1.11 7.22
N GLU A 83 2.95 -0.53 7.04
CA GLU A 83 3.11 0.69 6.25
C GLU A 83 2.79 0.42 4.77
N THR A 84 3.26 -0.71 4.23
CA THR A 84 2.93 -1.14 2.87
C THR A 84 1.43 -1.36 2.69
N LEU A 85 0.72 -1.91 3.69
CA LEU A 85 -0.75 -2.03 3.67
C LEU A 85 -1.43 -0.65 3.57
N LEU A 86 -0.95 0.33 4.34
CA LEU A 86 -1.45 1.71 4.27
C LEU A 86 -1.24 2.29 2.87
N ILE A 87 -0.07 2.07 2.27
CA ILE A 87 0.25 2.52 0.90
C ILE A 87 -0.67 1.85 -0.12
N ALA A 88 -0.87 0.53 -0.04
CA ALA A 88 -1.79 -0.21 -0.90
C ALA A 88 -3.21 0.37 -0.87
N ALA A 89 -3.71 0.63 0.35
CA ALA A 89 -5.05 1.19 0.56
C ALA A 89 -5.19 2.60 -0.01
N ARG A 90 -4.15 3.44 0.13
CA ARG A 90 -4.10 4.79 -0.44
C ARG A 90 -4.03 4.79 -1.96
N HIS A 91 -3.26 3.88 -2.55
CA HIS A 91 -3.18 3.74 -4.01
C HIS A 91 -4.43 3.11 -4.61
N GLY A 92 -5.27 2.46 -3.79
CA GLY A 92 -6.52 1.86 -4.26
C GLY A 92 -6.33 0.47 -4.84
N ASN A 93 -5.20 -0.18 -4.55
CA ASN A 93 -4.89 -1.50 -5.08
C ASN A 93 -5.47 -2.55 -4.13
N PHE A 94 -6.52 -3.23 -4.58
CA PHE A 94 -7.27 -4.16 -3.74
C PHE A 94 -6.51 -5.48 -3.52
N SER A 95 -5.91 -6.05 -4.57
CA SER A 95 -5.19 -7.33 -4.51
C SER A 95 -4.08 -7.36 -3.44
N PRO A 96 -3.23 -6.32 -3.32
CA PRO A 96 -2.21 -6.26 -2.29
C PRO A 96 -2.82 -6.08 -0.89
N VAL A 97 -3.87 -5.26 -0.75
CA VAL A 97 -4.57 -5.09 0.54
C VAL A 97 -5.12 -6.43 1.03
N GLU A 98 -5.87 -7.12 0.18
CA GLU A 98 -6.48 -8.41 0.50
C GLU A 98 -5.40 -9.42 0.92
N PHE A 99 -4.36 -9.56 0.09
CA PHE A 99 -3.27 -10.49 0.34
C PHE A 99 -2.55 -10.19 1.66
N LEU A 100 -2.19 -8.94 1.93
CA LEU A 100 -1.46 -8.56 3.13
C LEU A 100 -2.30 -8.82 4.40
N VAL A 101 -3.58 -8.48 4.38
CA VAL A 101 -4.49 -8.72 5.51
C VAL A 101 -4.68 -10.21 5.78
N GLN A 102 -4.74 -11.05 4.74
CA GLN A 102 -4.94 -12.50 4.89
C GLN A 102 -3.66 -13.25 5.28
N ASN A 103 -2.49 -12.77 4.86
CA ASN A 103 -1.24 -13.54 4.93
C ASN A 103 -0.18 -12.96 5.87
N SER A 104 -0.45 -11.82 6.52
CA SER A 104 0.50 -11.16 7.43
C SER A 104 -0.11 -10.91 8.80
N ARG A 105 0.74 -10.67 9.80
CA ARG A 105 0.30 -10.31 11.15
C ARG A 105 0.04 -8.80 11.22
N ILE A 106 -1.10 -8.39 10.69
CA ILE A 106 -1.55 -7.00 10.73
C ILE A 106 -2.24 -6.74 12.08
N SER A 107 -1.78 -5.70 12.78
CA SER A 107 -2.43 -5.22 14.00
C SER A 107 -3.69 -4.41 13.70
N ASP A 108 -4.63 -4.36 14.64
CA ASP A 108 -5.83 -3.50 14.55
C ASP A 108 -5.50 -2.06 14.22
N ARG A 109 -4.41 -1.52 14.80
CA ARG A 109 -3.96 -0.15 14.51
C ARG A 109 -3.58 0.03 13.04
N GLN A 110 -2.92 -0.95 12.44
CA GLN A 110 -2.55 -0.92 11.02
C GLN A 110 -3.80 -1.07 10.13
N THR A 111 -4.72 -1.98 10.47
CA THR A 111 -6.00 -2.15 9.77
C THR A 111 -6.84 -0.87 9.81
N LYS A 112 -6.96 -0.23 10.99
CA LYS A 112 -7.67 1.05 11.18
C LYS A 112 -7.07 2.16 10.32
N LYS A 113 -5.75 2.34 10.38
CA LYS A 113 -5.06 3.34 9.52
C LYS A 113 -5.30 3.10 8.03
N ALA A 114 -5.21 1.85 7.58
CA ALA A 114 -5.44 1.51 6.18
C ALA A 114 -6.91 1.80 5.77
N PHE A 115 -7.88 1.47 6.62
CA PHE A 115 -9.29 1.76 6.39
C PHE A 115 -9.56 3.27 6.31
N GLU A 116 -9.01 4.03 7.26
CA GLU A 116 -9.17 5.49 7.34
C GLU A 116 -8.66 6.22 6.09
N ASN A 117 -7.67 5.64 5.39
CA ASN A 117 -6.99 6.22 4.24
C ASN A 117 -7.29 5.47 2.93
N ALA A 118 -8.26 4.56 2.91
CA ALA A 118 -8.62 3.80 1.73
C ALA A 118 -9.18 4.71 0.63
N SER A 119 -8.59 4.69 -0.56
CA SER A 119 -9.03 5.55 -1.68
C SER A 119 -10.10 4.94 -2.58
N LYS A 120 -10.47 3.68 -2.33
CA LYS A 120 -11.46 2.92 -3.09
C LYS A 120 -12.54 2.35 -2.17
N LEU A 121 -13.80 2.46 -2.60
CA LEU A 121 -14.94 1.90 -1.87
C LEU A 121 -14.78 0.40 -1.56
N ALA A 122 -14.23 -0.39 -2.51
CA ALA A 122 -14.03 -1.82 -2.33
C ALA A 122 -13.11 -2.13 -1.14
N ILE A 123 -12.02 -1.35 -1.01
CA ILE A 123 -11.07 -1.48 0.10
C ILE A 123 -11.72 -1.03 1.41
N SER A 124 -12.45 0.10 1.41
CA SER A 124 -13.16 0.56 2.60
C SER A 124 -14.14 -0.48 3.14
N LYS A 125 -14.93 -1.12 2.24
CA LYS A 125 -15.84 -2.20 2.63
C LYS A 125 -15.09 -3.40 3.22
N TYR A 126 -14.05 -3.84 2.53
CA TYR A 126 -13.26 -5.00 2.94
C TYR A 126 -12.60 -4.77 4.30
N LEU A 127 -11.96 -3.63 4.52
CA LEU A 127 -11.28 -3.35 5.77
C LEU A 127 -12.24 -3.06 6.92
N LEU A 128 -13.40 -2.44 6.68
CA LEU A 128 -14.42 -2.23 7.72
C LEU A 128 -14.88 -3.57 8.32
N ASP A 129 -15.05 -4.59 7.49
CA ASP A 129 -15.41 -5.96 7.91
C ASP A 129 -14.35 -6.62 8.81
N LYS A 130 -13.13 -6.07 8.86
CA LYS A 130 -12.03 -6.57 9.69
C LYS A 130 -11.81 -5.76 10.98
N LEU A 131 -12.67 -4.78 11.27
CA LEU A 131 -12.54 -3.94 12.46
C LEU A 131 -13.51 -4.39 13.56
N ASP A 132 -12.98 -4.63 14.75
CA ASP A 132 -13.80 -4.98 15.93
C ASP A 132 -14.55 -3.77 16.54
N ASP A 133 -13.90 -2.60 16.55
CA ASP A 133 -14.50 -1.33 17.00
C ASP A 133 -14.21 -0.23 15.97
N PRO A 134 -15.11 -0.06 14.97
CA PRO A 134 -14.87 0.81 13.82
C PRO A 134 -15.32 2.26 14.03
N ALA A 135 -16.04 2.61 15.11
CA ALA A 135 -16.75 3.89 15.20
C ALA A 135 -15.84 5.11 15.01
N GLY A 136 -14.72 5.17 15.74
CA GLY A 136 -13.73 6.25 15.60
C GLY A 136 -13.09 6.29 14.21
N SER A 137 -12.74 5.13 13.65
CA SER A 137 -12.14 5.05 12.31
C SER A 137 -13.13 5.40 11.20
N VAL A 138 -14.44 5.14 11.37
CA VAL A 138 -15.49 5.56 10.43
C VAL A 138 -15.63 7.08 10.42
N GLU A 139 -15.57 7.74 11.58
CA GLU A 139 -15.51 9.20 11.66
C GLU A 139 -14.29 9.75 10.90
N THR A 140 -13.10 9.21 11.15
CA THR A 140 -11.87 9.65 10.48
C THR A 140 -11.92 9.40 8.97
N ALA A 141 -12.37 8.22 8.54
CA ALA A 141 -12.56 7.91 7.12
C ALA A 141 -13.55 8.86 6.45
N PHE A 142 -14.63 9.24 7.16
CA PHE A 142 -15.62 10.19 6.66
C PHE A 142 -15.02 11.58 6.47
N ARG A 143 -14.26 12.08 7.47
CA ARG A 143 -13.55 13.37 7.36
C ARG A 143 -12.55 13.38 6.22
N ASN A 144 -11.77 12.31 6.04
CA ASN A 144 -10.85 12.15 4.91
C ASN A 144 -11.58 12.19 3.56
N ALA A 145 -12.66 11.39 3.40
CA ALA A 145 -13.45 11.39 2.17
C ALA A 145 -14.17 12.74 1.93
N ALA A 146 -14.56 13.46 2.99
CA ALA A 146 -15.12 14.80 2.89
C ALA A 146 -14.07 15.89 2.57
N GLY A 147 -12.78 15.60 2.70
CA GLY A 147 -11.71 16.58 2.47
C GLY A 147 -11.47 17.51 3.67
N SER A 148 -12.08 17.23 4.81
CA SER A 148 -11.85 17.91 6.10
C SER A 148 -10.85 17.17 7.00
N GLY A 149 -10.33 16.02 6.53
CA GLY A 149 -9.33 15.20 7.22
C GLY A 149 -7.91 15.39 6.68
N HIS A 150 -7.02 14.46 7.04
CA HIS A 150 -5.59 14.53 6.71
C HIS A 150 -5.20 13.84 5.40
N TYR A 151 -6.13 13.11 4.78
CA TYR A 151 -5.89 12.41 3.52
C TYR A 151 -6.95 12.76 2.48
N THR A 152 -6.50 13.34 1.36
CA THR A 152 -7.36 13.90 0.32
C THR A 152 -7.12 13.30 -1.07
N LEU A 153 -6.24 12.30 -1.19
CA LEU A 153 -5.90 11.68 -2.48
C LEU A 153 -6.93 10.60 -2.84
N MET A 154 -8.15 11.03 -3.15
CA MET A 154 -9.24 10.16 -3.62
C MET A 154 -9.92 10.82 -4.82
N GLY A 155 -10.21 10.03 -5.86
CA GLY A 155 -11.01 10.52 -6.99
C GLY A 155 -12.42 10.94 -6.53
N THR A 156 -12.98 12.00 -7.12
CA THR A 156 -14.29 12.55 -6.71
C THR A 156 -15.41 11.52 -6.68
N SER A 157 -15.46 10.60 -7.65
CA SER A 157 -16.44 9.52 -7.69
C SER A 157 -16.33 8.57 -6.49
N GLU A 158 -15.10 8.19 -6.13
CA GLU A 158 -14.81 7.33 -4.96
C GLU A 158 -15.13 8.05 -3.66
N ARG A 159 -14.79 9.34 -3.54
CA ARG A 159 -15.16 10.15 -2.36
C ARG A 159 -16.67 10.10 -2.11
N VAL A 160 -17.47 10.36 -3.14
CA VAL A 160 -18.94 10.31 -3.03
C VAL A 160 -19.42 8.91 -2.67
N ALA A 161 -18.84 7.86 -3.27
CA ALA A 161 -19.21 6.48 -3.02
C ALA A 161 -18.89 6.05 -1.57
N ILE A 162 -17.71 6.42 -1.07
CA ILE A 162 -17.25 6.19 0.29
C ILE A 162 -18.12 6.96 1.29
N LEU A 163 -18.40 8.25 1.06
CA LEU A 163 -19.27 9.04 1.94
C LEU A 163 -20.67 8.41 2.07
N LYS A 164 -21.29 8.02 0.95
CA LYS A 164 -22.60 7.34 0.96
C LYS A 164 -22.55 6.03 1.74
N PHE A 165 -21.50 5.25 1.55
CA PHE A 165 -21.29 3.99 2.28
C PHE A 165 -21.11 4.22 3.79
N LEU A 166 -20.24 5.15 4.19
CA LEU A 166 -20.00 5.44 5.61
C LEU A 166 -21.28 5.96 6.29
N LEU A 167 -22.07 6.81 5.62
CA LEU A 167 -23.37 7.23 6.13
C LEU A 167 -24.34 6.04 6.32
N SER A 168 -24.32 5.06 5.42
CA SER A 168 -25.20 3.89 5.54
C SER A 168 -24.82 2.96 6.70
N THR A 169 -23.60 3.04 7.24
CA THR A 169 -23.21 2.28 8.44
C THR A 169 -23.92 2.76 9.71
N ARG A 170 -24.48 3.98 9.71
CA ARG A 170 -25.04 4.68 10.88
C ARG A 170 -24.03 4.94 12.01
N LEU A 171 -22.73 4.78 11.74
CA LEU A 171 -21.65 5.03 12.70
C LEU A 171 -21.10 6.47 12.61
N VAL A 172 -21.48 7.24 11.59
CA VAL A 172 -21.05 8.63 11.42
C VAL A 172 -21.91 9.55 12.30
N PRO A 173 -21.33 10.26 13.29
CA PRO A 173 -22.08 11.20 14.12
C PRO A 173 -22.61 12.40 13.32
N ARG A 174 -23.78 12.93 13.70
CA ARG A 174 -24.37 14.11 13.05
C ARG A 174 -23.47 15.34 13.10
N THR A 175 -22.71 15.51 14.18
CA THR A 175 -21.74 16.60 14.33
C THR A 175 -20.68 16.54 13.23
N VAL A 176 -20.13 15.36 12.97
CA VAL A 176 -19.14 15.12 11.90
C VAL A 176 -19.70 15.47 10.52
N VAL A 177 -20.95 15.12 10.26
CA VAL A 177 -21.64 15.47 9.00
C VAL A 177 -21.76 16.98 8.84
N ASN A 178 -22.22 17.68 9.89
CA ASN A 178 -22.38 19.13 9.89
C ASN A 178 -21.04 19.85 9.71
N ASP A 179 -20.02 19.46 10.46
CA ASP A 179 -18.67 20.04 10.36
C ASP A 179 -18.11 19.87 8.94
N SER A 180 -18.27 18.67 8.38
CA SER A 180 -17.78 18.36 7.04
C SER A 180 -18.54 19.12 5.96
N PHE A 181 -19.85 19.35 6.13
CA PHE A 181 -20.64 20.14 5.21
C PHE A 181 -20.14 21.60 5.14
N ILE A 182 -19.86 22.22 6.29
CA ILE A 182 -19.33 23.59 6.37
C ILE A 182 -17.99 23.70 5.62
N VAL A 183 -17.14 22.67 5.66
CA VAL A 183 -15.82 22.69 4.99
C VAL A 183 -15.92 22.57 3.47
N VAL A 184 -16.97 21.94 2.94
CA VAL A 184 -17.07 21.61 1.50
C VAL A 184 -18.00 22.54 0.70
N THR A 185 -18.66 23.49 1.35
CA THR A 185 -19.54 24.51 0.73
C THR A 185 -18.95 25.90 0.86
#